data_AF-X8CJA6-F1
#
_entry.id   AF-X8CJA6-F1
#
_cell.length_a   1.000
_cell.length_b   1.000
_cell.length_c   1.000
_cell.angle_alpha   90.00
_cell.angle_beta   90.00
_cell.angle_gamma   90.00
#
_symmetry.space_group_name_H-M   'P 1'
#
loop_
_entity.id
_entity.type
_entity.pdbx_description
1 polymer ?
#
loop_
_entity_poly.entity_id
_entity_poly.type
_entity_poly.pdbx_seq_one_letter_code
_entity_poly.pdbx_strand_id
1 'polypeptide(L)'
;MTWLIVAIAVLVAVLGVFGAWAYRTANRLDRLHVRYDLSWQALDGALARRAVVARAVAIDAYGGASEGRRLAALADAAEGAPRPARETCENELSAALAAVNPASLPAGLIAELADAEARVLLARRFHNDAVRDTLALAERPLVRLFHLGGTAGLPSYFEIVERPHALAHGDHGVLNHRTSARVVLLDESGAVLLLRGSDPALGEPARSGGSPWAAKCSRGNGWPRRPRESSPRKPACGSRPPTWSGPCGGATRSSSSTAR
;
A
#
# COMPACT_ATOMS: atom_id res chain seq x y z
N MET A 1 28.61 -34.80 42.58
CA MET A 1 27.60 -35.50 41.75
C MET A 1 26.40 -34.62 41.41
N THR A 2 25.69 -34.07 42.42
CA THR A 2 24.48 -33.24 42.23
C THR A 2 24.70 -32.00 41.35
N TRP A 3 25.77 -31.23 41.58
CA TRP A 3 26.11 -30.07 40.75
C TRP A 3 26.35 -30.42 39.27
N LEU A 4 26.91 -31.59 38.99
CA LEU A 4 27.15 -32.06 37.62
C LEU A 4 25.82 -32.42 36.94
N ILE A 5 24.93 -33.10 37.66
CA ILE A 5 23.57 -33.41 37.17
C ILE A 5 22.80 -32.11 36.89
N VAL A 6 22.87 -31.14 37.79
CA VAL A 6 22.23 -29.82 37.62
C VAL A 6 22.82 -29.10 36.41
N ALA A 7 24.14 -29.08 36.24
CA ALA A 7 24.79 -28.45 35.09
C ALA A 7 24.35 -29.08 33.76
N ILE A 8 24.30 -30.42 33.69
CA ILE A 8 23.81 -31.14 32.49
C ILE A 8 22.34 -30.81 32.23
N ALA A 9 21.49 -30.82 33.27
CA ALA A 9 20.07 -30.50 33.11
C ALA A 9 19.85 -29.08 32.58
N VAL A 10 20.61 -28.10 33.10
CA VAL A 10 20.57 -26.71 32.61
C VAL A 10 21.04 -26.64 31.15
N LEU A 11 22.14 -27.32 30.81
CA LEU A 11 22.65 -27.36 29.44
C LEU A 11 21.60 -27.91 28.47
N VAL A 12 20.96 -29.03 28.81
CA VAL A 12 19.89 -29.65 27.99
C VAL A 12 18.70 -28.70 27.85
N ALA A 13 18.29 -28.03 28.93
CA ALA A 13 17.20 -27.06 28.87
C ALA A 13 17.53 -25.88 27.95
N VAL A 14 18.75 -25.33 28.05
CA VAL A 14 19.22 -24.23 27.19
C VAL A 14 19.25 -24.66 25.71
N LEU A 15 19.78 -25.86 25.43
CA LEU A 15 19.80 -26.41 24.07
C LEU A 15 18.38 -26.63 23.52
N GLY A 16 17.45 -27.12 24.35
CA GLY A 16 16.05 -27.29 23.96
C GLY A 16 15.36 -25.97 23.62
N VAL A 17 15.55 -24.94 24.45
CA VAL A 17 15.03 -23.58 24.19
C VAL A 17 15.64 -23.00 22.91
N PHE A 18 16.95 -23.14 22.73
CA PHE A 18 17.66 -22.66 21.55
C PHE A 18 17.20 -23.38 20.28
N GLY A 19 17.08 -24.71 20.31
CA GLY A 19 16.58 -25.51 19.19
C GLY A 19 15.14 -25.13 18.80
N ALA A 20 14.25 -24.95 19.79
CA ALA A 20 12.89 -24.50 19.54
C ALA A 20 12.83 -23.09 18.92
N TRP A 21 13.70 -22.18 19.38
CA TRP A 21 13.84 -20.84 18.81
C TRP A 21 14.34 -20.88 17.36
N ALA A 22 15.39 -21.66 17.08
CA ALA A 22 15.97 -21.82 15.76
C ALA A 22 14.95 -22.41 14.78
N TYR A 23 14.23 -23.47 15.19
CA TYR A 23 13.18 -24.10 14.39
C TYR A 23 12.04 -23.13 14.04
N ARG A 24 11.55 -22.36 15.02
CA ARG A 24 10.51 -21.34 14.76
C ARG A 24 10.99 -20.26 13.80
N THR A 25 12.25 -19.83 13.94
CA THR A 25 12.83 -18.80 13.09
C THR A 25 13.02 -19.30 11.65
N ALA A 26 13.50 -20.53 11.47
CA ALA A 26 13.63 -21.17 10.17
C ALA A 26 12.28 -21.32 9.47
N ASN A 27 11.25 -21.84 10.16
CA ASN A 27 9.90 -21.94 9.60
C ASN A 27 9.29 -20.57 9.25
N ARG A 28 9.58 -19.54 10.04
CA ARG A 28 9.12 -18.18 9.73
C ARG A 28 9.80 -17.66 8.47
N LEU A 29 11.10 -17.91 8.32
CA LEU A 29 11.86 -17.50 7.15
C LEU A 29 11.39 -18.23 5.88
N ASP A 30 11.17 -19.54 5.97
CA ASP A 30 10.64 -20.36 4.87
C ASP A 30 9.30 -19.82 4.36
N ARG A 31 8.36 -19.55 5.27
CA ARG A 31 7.06 -18.93 4.91
C ARG A 31 7.21 -17.56 4.25
N LEU A 32 8.19 -16.76 4.67
CA LEU A 32 8.45 -15.45 4.05
C LEU A 32 9.06 -15.58 2.66
N HIS A 33 9.95 -16.56 2.43
CA HIS A 33 10.48 -16.86 1.10
C HIS A 33 9.38 -17.33 0.16
N VAL A 34 8.51 -18.25 0.59
CA VAL A 34 7.36 -18.69 -0.21
C VAL A 34 6.46 -17.50 -0.55
N ARG A 35 6.19 -16.61 0.41
CA ARG A 35 5.38 -15.40 0.17
C ARG A 35 6.05 -14.44 -0.82
N TYR A 36 7.36 -14.28 -0.74
CA TYR A 36 8.13 -13.49 -1.69
C TYR A 36 8.01 -14.06 -3.10
N ASP A 37 8.20 -15.36 -3.29
CA ASP A 37 8.09 -16.00 -4.61
C ASP A 37 6.69 -15.89 -5.19
N LEU A 38 5.65 -16.11 -4.37
CA LEU A 38 4.26 -15.92 -4.78
C LEU A 38 3.95 -14.47 -5.14
N SER A 39 4.51 -13.51 -4.40
CA SER A 39 4.35 -12.07 -4.70
C SER A 39 4.99 -11.70 -6.04
N TRP A 40 6.13 -12.30 -6.37
CA TRP A 40 6.76 -12.11 -7.68
C TRP A 40 5.90 -12.69 -8.80
N GLN A 41 5.36 -13.90 -8.64
CA GLN A 41 4.47 -14.51 -9.63
C GLN A 41 3.21 -13.66 -9.89
N ALA A 42 2.64 -13.08 -8.82
CA ALA A 42 1.51 -12.17 -8.94
C ALA A 42 1.86 -10.88 -9.70
N LEU A 43 3.06 -10.32 -9.44
CA LEU A 43 3.59 -9.16 -10.16
C LEU A 43 3.83 -9.47 -11.63
N ASP A 44 4.52 -10.57 -11.94
CA ASP A 44 4.82 -11.00 -13.30
C ASP A 44 3.54 -11.24 -14.12
N GLY A 45 2.51 -11.84 -13.50
CA GLY A 45 1.19 -12.00 -14.15
C GLY A 45 0.49 -10.67 -14.44
N ALA A 46 0.62 -9.67 -13.56
CA ALA A 46 0.06 -8.33 -13.79
C ALA A 46 0.79 -7.61 -14.92
N LEU A 47 2.13 -7.72 -14.97
CA LEU A 47 2.97 -7.15 -16.03
C LEU A 47 2.69 -7.80 -17.39
N ALA A 48 2.57 -9.13 -17.45
CA ALA A 48 2.21 -9.84 -18.67
C ALA A 48 0.86 -9.38 -19.25
N ARG A 49 -0.14 -9.17 -18.38
CA ARG A 49 -1.43 -8.62 -18.81
C ARG A 49 -1.28 -7.21 -19.37
N ARG A 50 -0.47 -6.35 -18.74
CA ARG A 50 -0.17 -5.01 -19.25
C ARG A 50 0.52 -5.06 -20.61
N ALA A 51 1.47 -5.97 -20.82
CA ALA A 51 2.14 -6.14 -22.12
C ALA A 51 1.16 -6.50 -23.24
N VAL A 52 0.18 -7.39 -22.96
CA VAL A 52 -0.89 -7.72 -23.91
C VAL A 52 -1.71 -6.48 -24.28
N VAL A 53 -2.14 -5.70 -23.27
CA VAL A 53 -2.91 -4.46 -23.51
C VAL A 53 -2.06 -3.42 -24.27
N ALA A 54 -0.77 -3.31 -23.95
CA ALA A 54 0.14 -2.41 -24.65
C ALA A 54 0.30 -2.75 -26.14
N ARG A 55 0.31 -4.04 -26.50
CA ARG A 55 0.29 -4.48 -27.91
C ARG A 55 -1.03 -4.12 -28.60
N ALA A 56 -2.17 -4.25 -27.92
CA ALA A 56 -3.45 -3.79 -28.45
C ALA A 56 -3.46 -2.27 -28.67
N VAL A 57 -2.94 -1.49 -27.72
CA VAL A 57 -2.74 -0.04 -27.84
C VAL A 57 -1.84 0.30 -29.03
N ALA A 58 -0.79 -0.47 -29.27
CA ALA A 58 0.10 -0.27 -30.42
C ALA A 58 -0.61 -0.45 -31.77
N ILE A 59 -1.56 -1.39 -31.86
CA ILE A 59 -2.35 -1.64 -33.07
C ILE A 59 -3.36 -0.50 -33.27
N ASP A 60 -4.14 -0.15 -32.24
CA ASP A 60 -5.23 0.82 -32.34
C ASP A 60 -4.74 2.27 -32.48
N ALA A 61 -3.69 2.67 -31.75
CA ALA A 61 -3.20 4.05 -31.79
C ALA A 61 -2.43 4.39 -33.09
N TYR A 62 -1.76 3.40 -33.68
CA TYR A 62 -0.78 3.64 -34.75
C TYR A 62 -1.08 2.91 -36.06
N GLY A 63 -2.06 2.01 -36.11
CA GLY A 63 -2.54 1.37 -37.35
C GLY A 63 -1.44 0.69 -38.19
N GLY A 64 -0.33 0.26 -37.56
CA GLY A 64 0.82 -0.34 -38.24
C GLY A 64 1.97 0.62 -38.59
N ALA A 65 1.99 1.86 -38.10
CA ALA A 65 3.13 2.76 -38.22
C ALA A 65 4.39 2.22 -37.50
N SER A 66 5.56 2.81 -37.79
CA SER A 66 6.84 2.48 -37.15
C SER A 66 6.77 2.56 -35.62
N GLU A 67 6.02 3.53 -35.12
CA GLU A 67 5.78 3.82 -33.72
C GLU A 67 5.02 2.68 -33.03
N GLY A 68 3.99 2.14 -33.69
CA GLY A 68 3.26 0.97 -33.21
C GLY A 68 4.15 -0.28 -33.17
N ARG A 69 4.97 -0.52 -34.20
CA ARG A 69 5.95 -1.63 -34.18
C ARG A 69 6.95 -1.49 -33.04
N ARG A 70 7.42 -0.26 -32.78
CA ARG A 70 8.33 0.02 -31.66
C ARG A 70 7.65 -0.25 -30.31
N LEU A 71 6.41 0.20 -30.13
CA LEU A 71 5.67 -0.03 -28.89
C LEU A 71 5.41 -1.53 -28.64
N ALA A 72 5.03 -2.27 -29.68
CA ALA A 72 4.85 -3.72 -29.60
C ALA A 72 6.16 -4.43 -29.25
N ALA A 73 7.28 -4.06 -29.87
CA ALA A 73 8.60 -4.61 -29.56
C ALA A 73 9.04 -4.32 -28.12
N LEU A 74 8.74 -3.13 -27.59
CA LEU A 74 8.97 -2.80 -26.17
C LEU A 74 8.10 -3.65 -25.24
N ALA A 75 6.85 -3.92 -25.60
CA ALA A 75 5.99 -4.80 -24.83
C ALA A 75 6.50 -6.25 -24.82
N ASP A 76 6.97 -6.77 -25.96
CA ASP A 76 7.57 -8.10 -26.06
C ASP A 76 8.90 -8.19 -25.30
N ALA A 77 9.73 -7.16 -25.37
CA ALA A 77 10.97 -7.07 -24.59
C ALA A 77 10.66 -7.03 -23.08
N ALA A 78 9.67 -6.23 -22.66
CA ALA A 78 9.23 -6.14 -21.28
C ALA A 78 8.66 -7.46 -20.76
N GLU A 79 7.93 -8.24 -21.56
CA GLU A 79 7.38 -9.55 -21.20
C GLU A 79 8.43 -10.69 -21.23
N GLY A 80 9.43 -10.60 -22.11
CA GLY A 80 10.51 -11.59 -22.22
C GLY A 80 11.71 -11.37 -21.30
N ALA A 81 11.85 -10.18 -20.69
CA ALA A 81 13.00 -9.83 -19.86
C ALA A 81 13.18 -10.75 -18.62
N PRO A 82 14.41 -11.17 -18.28
CA PRO A 82 14.68 -11.84 -17.02
C PRO A 82 14.46 -10.89 -15.83
N ARG A 83 14.20 -11.42 -14.62
CA ARG A 83 13.89 -10.61 -13.42
C ARG A 83 14.81 -9.40 -13.21
N PRO A 84 16.15 -9.49 -13.34
CA PRO A 84 17.03 -8.33 -13.12
C PRO A 84 16.90 -7.22 -14.17
N ALA A 85 16.49 -7.55 -15.40
CA ALA A 85 16.31 -6.58 -16.49
C ALA A 85 14.85 -6.13 -16.64
N ARG A 86 13.90 -6.84 -16.00
CA ARG A 86 12.45 -6.58 -16.10
C ARG A 86 12.10 -5.14 -15.78
N GLU A 87 12.69 -4.56 -14.74
CA GLU A 87 12.41 -3.20 -14.31
C GLU A 87 12.74 -2.18 -15.40
N THR A 88 13.93 -2.28 -16.00
CA THR A 88 14.37 -1.38 -17.07
C THR A 88 13.43 -1.47 -18.28
N CYS A 89 13.10 -2.67 -18.73
CA CYS A 89 12.21 -2.85 -19.88
C CYS A 89 10.78 -2.35 -19.61
N GLU A 90 10.24 -2.57 -18.41
CA GLU A 90 8.94 -2.03 -18.01
C GLU A 90 8.93 -0.50 -17.92
N ASN A 91 10.05 0.11 -17.51
CA ASN A 91 10.21 1.56 -17.51
C ASN A 91 10.25 2.14 -18.93
N GLU A 92 10.92 1.46 -19.88
CA GLU A 92 10.92 1.83 -21.30
C GLU A 92 9.51 1.71 -21.91
N LEU A 93 8.79 0.62 -21.60
CA LEU A 93 7.39 0.44 -22.02
C LEU A 93 6.49 1.54 -21.44
N SER A 94 6.66 1.87 -20.16
CA SER A 94 5.90 2.94 -19.49
C SER A 94 6.14 4.30 -20.14
N ALA A 95 7.38 4.60 -20.52
CA ALA A 95 7.73 5.83 -21.21
C ALA A 95 7.10 5.90 -22.60
N ALA A 96 7.07 4.78 -23.34
CA ALA A 96 6.45 4.70 -24.66
C ALA A 96 4.91 4.83 -24.59
N LEU A 97 4.27 4.16 -23.63
CA LEU A 97 2.82 4.28 -23.39
C LEU A 97 2.43 5.72 -23.03
N ALA A 98 3.27 6.44 -22.29
CA ALA A 98 3.00 7.83 -21.93
C ALA A 98 3.05 8.80 -23.14
N ALA A 99 3.63 8.40 -24.27
CA ALA A 99 3.64 9.18 -25.50
C ALA A 99 2.40 8.94 -26.38
N VAL A 100 1.59 7.92 -26.05
CA VAL A 100 0.36 7.60 -26.80
C VAL A 100 -0.71 8.66 -26.50
N ASN A 101 -1.37 9.15 -27.54
CA ASN A 101 -2.49 10.07 -27.37
C ASN A 101 -3.73 9.29 -26.89
N PRO A 102 -4.29 9.56 -25.70
CA PRO A 102 -5.49 8.85 -25.24
C PRO A 102 -6.72 9.10 -26.12
N ALA A 103 -6.77 10.23 -26.84
CA ALA A 103 -7.90 10.54 -27.72
C ALA A 103 -7.95 9.67 -29.00
N SER A 104 -6.85 9.00 -29.37
CA SER A 104 -6.83 8.06 -30.50
C SER A 104 -7.21 6.63 -30.11
N LEU A 105 -7.53 6.37 -28.85
CA LEU A 105 -7.84 5.03 -28.35
C LEU A 105 -9.35 4.84 -28.12
N PRO A 106 -9.89 3.64 -28.38
CA PRO A 106 -11.25 3.29 -27.95
C PRO A 106 -11.38 3.35 -26.42
N ALA A 107 -12.51 3.85 -25.92
CA ALA A 107 -12.75 4.00 -24.48
C ALA A 107 -12.61 2.68 -23.69
N GLY A 108 -12.98 1.54 -24.30
CA GLY A 108 -12.80 0.22 -23.70
C GLY A 108 -11.32 -0.12 -23.47
N LEU A 109 -10.45 0.21 -24.42
CA LEU A 109 -9.02 -0.07 -24.32
C LEU A 109 -8.31 0.84 -23.31
N ILE A 110 -8.77 2.09 -23.18
CA ILE A 110 -8.31 3.00 -22.11
C ILE A 110 -8.67 2.41 -20.74
N ALA A 111 -9.88 1.88 -20.58
CA ALA A 111 -10.31 1.25 -19.34
C ALA A 111 -9.50 -0.02 -19.02
N GLU A 112 -9.22 -0.86 -20.03
CA GLU A 112 -8.38 -2.06 -19.86
C GLU A 112 -6.94 -1.71 -19.49
N LEU A 113 -6.37 -0.66 -20.07
CA LEU A 113 -5.02 -0.18 -19.74
C LEU A 113 -4.97 0.33 -18.29
N ALA A 114 -5.93 1.18 -17.91
CA ALA A 114 -6.03 1.70 -16.56
C ALA A 114 -6.20 0.58 -15.51
N ASP A 115 -7.01 -0.42 -15.82
CA ASP A 115 -7.24 -1.60 -14.98
C ASP A 115 -5.99 -2.51 -14.91
N ALA A 116 -5.21 -2.64 -15.99
CA ALA A 116 -3.92 -3.33 -15.96
C ALA A 116 -2.90 -2.60 -15.07
N GLU A 117 -2.80 -1.28 -15.20
CA GLU A 117 -1.87 -0.45 -14.41
C GLU A 117 -2.23 -0.42 -12.93
N ALA A 118 -3.52 -0.35 -12.60
CA ALA A 118 -3.99 -0.48 -11.23
C ALA A 118 -3.56 -1.82 -10.58
N ARG A 119 -3.61 -2.92 -11.34
CA ARG A 119 -3.14 -4.23 -10.86
C ARG A 119 -1.63 -4.28 -10.67
N VAL A 120 -0.85 -3.71 -11.60
CA VAL A 120 0.61 -3.64 -11.48
C VAL A 120 1.01 -2.85 -10.25
N LEU A 121 0.37 -1.70 -10.01
CA LEU A 121 0.57 -0.88 -8.81
C LEU A 121 0.34 -1.65 -7.52
N LEU A 122 -0.77 -2.40 -7.44
CA LEU A 122 -1.09 -3.19 -6.27
C LEU A 122 -0.12 -4.38 -6.09
N ALA A 123 0.21 -5.08 -7.17
CA ALA A 123 1.12 -6.20 -7.15
C ALA A 123 2.53 -5.78 -6.73
N ARG A 124 3.03 -4.64 -7.23
CA ARG A 124 4.32 -4.07 -6.83
C ARG A 124 4.34 -3.76 -5.34
N ARG A 125 3.26 -3.20 -4.78
CA ARG A 125 3.17 -2.93 -3.33
C ARG A 125 3.28 -4.22 -2.53
N PHE A 126 2.53 -5.27 -2.89
CA PHE A 126 2.62 -6.55 -2.21
C PHE A 126 3.99 -7.21 -2.33
N HIS A 127 4.65 -7.06 -3.48
CA HIS A 127 6.01 -7.52 -3.67
C HIS A 127 6.99 -6.78 -2.76
N ASN A 128 6.95 -5.44 -2.76
CA ASN A 128 7.83 -4.62 -1.92
C ASN A 128 7.57 -4.82 -0.42
N ASP A 129 6.34 -5.11 0.00
CA ASP A 129 6.03 -5.51 1.37
C ASP A 129 6.64 -6.87 1.73
N ALA A 130 6.59 -7.84 0.81
CA ALA A 130 7.25 -9.14 1.00
C ALA A 130 8.79 -9.02 1.05
N VAL A 131 9.38 -8.16 0.21
CA VAL A 131 10.82 -7.80 0.25
C VAL A 131 11.17 -7.16 1.60
N ARG A 132 10.36 -6.21 2.08
CA ARG A 132 10.60 -5.59 3.39
C ARG A 132 10.52 -6.59 4.54
N ASP A 133 9.50 -7.46 4.54
CA ASP A 133 9.29 -8.47 5.59
C ASP A 133 10.45 -9.48 5.64
N THR A 134 10.97 -9.88 4.47
CA THR A 134 12.10 -10.81 4.33
C THR A 134 13.41 -10.16 4.79
N LEU A 135 13.72 -8.94 4.34
CA LEU A 135 14.92 -8.20 4.76
C LEU A 135 14.93 -7.94 6.27
N ALA A 136 13.80 -7.50 6.85
CA ALA A 136 13.70 -7.22 8.27
C ALA A 136 13.96 -8.45 9.17
N LEU A 137 13.73 -9.66 8.67
CA LEU A 137 14.10 -10.90 9.35
C LEU A 137 15.56 -11.29 9.06
N ALA A 138 15.99 -11.18 7.80
CA ALA A 138 17.33 -11.54 7.35
C ALA A 138 18.44 -10.68 8.01
N GLU A 139 18.14 -9.42 8.35
CA GLU A 139 19.09 -8.50 8.98
C GLU A 139 19.33 -8.78 10.47
N ARG A 140 18.54 -9.65 11.12
CA ARG A 140 18.70 -9.92 12.55
C ARG A 140 20.04 -10.59 12.84
N PRO A 141 20.81 -10.13 13.85
CA PRO A 141 22.18 -10.58 14.08
C PRO A 141 22.27 -12.08 14.38
N LEU A 142 21.31 -12.64 15.12
CA LEU A 142 21.26 -14.08 15.38
C LEU A 142 20.97 -14.89 14.12
N VAL A 143 20.14 -14.39 13.19
CA VAL A 143 19.84 -15.07 11.92
C VAL A 143 21.08 -15.13 11.03
N ARG A 144 21.81 -14.01 10.96
CA ARG A 144 23.09 -13.93 10.22
C ARG A 144 24.19 -14.77 10.85
N LEU A 145 24.35 -14.69 12.18
CA LEU A 145 25.40 -15.42 12.91
C LEU A 145 25.24 -16.94 12.79
N PHE A 146 23.99 -17.42 12.86
CA PHE A 146 23.69 -18.85 12.71
C PHE A 146 23.44 -19.28 11.25
N HIS A 147 23.63 -18.37 10.28
CA HIS A 147 23.42 -18.63 8.85
C HIS A 147 22.06 -19.30 8.52
N LEU A 148 21.03 -18.96 9.32
CA LEU A 148 19.68 -19.49 9.19
C LEU A 148 19.00 -19.05 7.87
N GLY A 149 19.57 -18.03 7.22
CA GLY A 149 19.19 -17.52 5.90
C GLY A 149 19.55 -18.42 4.71
N GLY A 150 20.52 -19.33 4.89
CA GLY A 150 21.09 -20.10 3.79
C GLY A 150 21.74 -19.25 2.70
N THR A 151 21.77 -19.80 1.48
CA THR A 151 22.35 -19.18 0.27
C THR A 151 21.35 -18.37 -0.56
N ALA A 152 20.15 -18.13 -0.04
CA ALA A 152 19.15 -17.33 -0.74
C ALA A 152 19.69 -15.92 -1.01
N GLY A 153 19.70 -15.50 -2.28
CA GLY A 153 20.10 -14.15 -2.67
C GLY A 153 19.22 -13.10 -1.99
N LEU A 154 19.78 -11.93 -1.67
CA LEU A 154 19.00 -10.86 -1.05
C LEU A 154 17.90 -10.39 -2.01
N PRO A 155 16.64 -10.29 -1.53
CA PRO A 155 15.54 -9.81 -2.35
C PRO A 155 15.74 -8.33 -2.69
N SER A 156 15.45 -7.96 -3.94
CA SER A 156 15.57 -6.60 -4.46
C SER A 156 14.20 -5.95 -4.59
N TYR A 157 14.13 -4.64 -4.32
CA TYR A 157 12.94 -3.85 -4.61
C TYR A 157 12.73 -3.72 -6.12
N PHE A 158 11.48 -3.50 -6.52
CA PHE A 158 11.11 -3.29 -7.92
C PHE A 158 10.45 -1.92 -8.05
N GLU A 159 11.01 -1.05 -8.90
CA GLU A 159 10.56 0.34 -9.05
C GLU A 159 10.21 0.68 -10.51
N ILE A 160 8.90 0.77 -10.81
CA ILE A 160 8.40 1.30 -12.09
C ILE A 160 8.05 2.79 -11.94
N VAL A 161 8.43 3.58 -12.93
CA VAL A 161 7.98 4.97 -13.09
C VAL A 161 6.52 4.99 -13.54
N GLU A 162 5.58 5.09 -12.60
CA GLU A 162 4.19 5.37 -12.94
C GLU A 162 3.95 6.86 -13.19
N ARG A 163 3.35 7.18 -14.33
CA ARG A 163 2.57 8.41 -14.49
C ARG A 163 1.09 8.03 -14.41
N PRO A 164 0.33 8.54 -13.44
CA PRO A 164 -1.07 8.14 -13.27
C PRO A 164 -1.93 8.76 -14.38
N HIS A 165 -2.08 8.08 -15.52
CA HIS A 165 -3.17 8.34 -16.47
C HIS A 165 -4.53 7.91 -15.88
N ALA A 166 -4.53 6.94 -14.95
CA ALA A 166 -5.73 6.28 -14.45
C ALA A 166 -6.42 6.95 -13.23
N LEU A 167 -5.74 7.82 -12.47
CA LEU A 167 -6.39 8.47 -11.31
C LEU A 167 -7.40 9.56 -11.69
N ALA A 168 -7.53 9.89 -12.97
CA ALA A 168 -8.48 10.89 -13.44
C ALA A 168 -9.89 10.33 -13.74
N HIS A 169 -10.09 9.00 -13.87
CA HIS A 169 -11.34 8.43 -14.41
C HIS A 169 -11.97 7.27 -13.62
N GLY A 170 -11.56 7.03 -12.36
CA GLY A 170 -12.17 5.99 -11.53
C GLY A 170 -13.02 6.54 -10.39
N ASP A 171 -14.34 6.57 -10.56
CA ASP A 171 -15.34 6.73 -9.48
C ASP A 171 -15.45 5.43 -8.62
N HIS A 172 -14.32 4.80 -8.33
CA HIS A 172 -14.22 3.69 -7.41
C HIS A 172 -13.74 4.24 -6.07
N GLY A 173 -14.72 4.56 -5.21
CA GLY A 173 -14.61 4.68 -3.76
C GLY A 173 -13.23 5.09 -3.27
N VAL A 174 -13.00 6.40 -3.23
CA VAL A 174 -11.83 7.09 -2.67
C VAL A 174 -11.14 6.22 -1.62
N LEU A 175 -10.06 5.55 -2.01
CA LEU A 175 -9.04 5.12 -1.06
C LEU A 175 -8.56 6.41 -0.42
N ASN A 176 -9.11 6.71 0.76
CA ASN A 176 -8.84 7.93 1.51
C ASN A 176 -7.35 7.94 1.86
N HIS A 177 -6.54 8.48 0.95
CA HIS A 177 -5.17 8.84 1.22
C HIS A 177 -5.22 9.89 2.31
N ARG A 178 -5.12 9.43 3.56
CA ARG A 178 -4.97 10.32 4.70
C ARG A 178 -3.56 10.90 4.61
N THR A 179 -3.42 12.04 3.96
CA THR A 179 -2.19 12.82 3.98
C THR A 179 -1.94 13.27 5.42
N SER A 180 -1.14 12.51 6.15
CA SER A 180 -0.72 12.88 7.51
C SER A 180 0.59 13.64 7.43
N ALA A 181 0.56 14.94 7.68
CA ALA A 181 1.76 15.71 7.97
C ALA A 181 2.02 15.66 9.48
N ARG A 182 3.29 15.48 9.89
CA ARG A 182 3.72 15.69 11.27
C ARG A 182 4.48 17.00 11.33
N VAL A 183 3.89 18.01 11.96
CA VAL A 183 4.54 19.31 12.19
C VAL A 183 5.16 19.26 13.59
N VAL A 184 6.48 19.41 13.66
CA VAL A 184 7.22 19.52 14.91
C VAL A 184 7.60 20.98 15.07
N LEU A 185 6.98 21.65 16.04
CA LEU A 185 7.35 23.02 16.41
C LEU A 185 8.33 22.96 17.58
N LEU A 186 9.51 23.54 17.35
CA LEU A 186 10.60 23.65 18.30
C LEU A 186 10.68 25.11 18.74
N ASP A 187 10.76 25.32 20.05
CA ASP A 187 11.11 26.63 20.63
C ASP A 187 12.64 26.84 20.61
N GLU A 188 13.11 28.08 20.74
CA GLU A 188 14.54 28.44 20.84
C GLU A 188 15.23 27.77 22.04
N SER A 189 14.45 27.37 23.05
CA SER A 189 14.91 26.61 24.21
C SER A 189 15.00 25.08 23.98
N GLY A 190 14.63 24.58 22.80
CA GLY A 190 14.62 23.15 22.46
C GLY A 190 13.39 22.37 22.93
N ALA A 191 12.36 23.05 23.43
CA ALA A 191 11.09 22.42 23.78
C ALA A 191 10.28 22.07 22.53
N VAL A 192 9.63 20.90 22.52
CA VAL A 192 8.77 20.43 21.42
C VAL A 192 7.30 20.59 21.79
N LEU A 193 6.50 21.26 20.95
CA LEU A 193 5.06 21.33 21.14
C LEU A 193 4.40 20.00 20.78
N LEU A 194 3.74 19.38 21.76
CA LEU A 194 2.94 18.17 21.55
C LEU A 194 1.46 18.56 21.37
N LEU A 195 0.96 18.45 20.14
CA LEU A 195 -0.47 18.57 19.86
C LEU A 195 -1.15 17.22 20.06
N ARG A 196 -2.21 17.17 20.87
CA ARG A 196 -3.12 16.03 20.88
C ARG A 196 -4.12 16.18 19.74
N GLY A 197 -3.89 15.49 18.63
CA GLY A 197 -4.84 15.45 17.52
C GLY A 197 -6.18 14.85 17.97
N SER A 198 -7.27 15.57 17.71
CA SER A 198 -8.64 15.04 17.86
C SER A 198 -9.13 14.60 16.48
N ASP A 199 -9.75 13.42 16.38
CA ASP A 199 -10.20 12.85 15.12
C ASP A 199 -11.49 13.55 14.66
N PRO A 200 -11.50 14.31 13.56
CA PRO A 200 -12.69 15.07 13.13
C PRO A 200 -13.85 14.18 12.67
N ALA A 201 -13.60 12.88 12.45
CA ALA A 201 -14.64 11.90 12.13
C ALA A 201 -15.44 11.45 13.37
N LEU A 202 -14.89 11.63 14.57
CA LEU A 202 -15.65 11.53 15.81
C LEU A 202 -16.29 12.91 16.02
N GLY A 203 -17.56 13.05 15.66
CA GLY A 203 -18.32 14.28 15.88
C GLY A 203 -18.11 14.82 17.30
N GLU A 204 -18.08 16.15 17.44
CA GLU A 204 -17.69 16.84 18.68
C GLU A 204 -18.33 16.19 19.92
N PRO A 205 -17.55 15.78 20.94
CA PRO A 205 -18.13 15.46 22.22
C PRO A 205 -18.76 16.74 22.79
N ALA A 206 -20.03 16.65 23.17
CA ALA A 206 -20.82 17.76 23.69
C ALA A 206 -20.02 18.61 24.70
N ARG A 207 -19.90 19.92 24.42
CA ARG A 207 -19.24 20.91 25.28
C ARG A 207 -19.94 20.93 26.65
N SER A 208 -19.45 20.17 27.62
CA SER A 208 -19.69 20.46 29.03
C SER A 208 -18.78 21.61 29.43
N GLY A 209 -19.36 22.77 29.74
CA GLY A 209 -18.66 23.99 30.12
C GLY A 209 -17.65 23.75 31.24
N GLY A 210 -16.37 23.89 30.91
CA GLY A 210 -15.25 23.86 31.85
C GLY A 210 -13.98 24.33 31.15
N SER A 211 -13.41 25.44 31.63
CA SER A 211 -12.14 26.01 31.18
C SER A 211 -11.02 24.96 31.06
N PRO A 212 -10.34 24.78 29.90
CA PRO A 212 -9.33 23.71 29.76
C PRO A 212 -7.89 24.13 30.10
N TRP A 213 -7.61 25.40 30.40
CA TRP A 213 -6.23 25.86 30.52
C TRP A 213 -5.71 25.74 31.97
N ALA A 214 -5.30 24.54 32.38
CA ALA A 214 -4.34 24.39 33.50
C ALA A 214 -3.78 22.96 33.59
N ALA A 215 -3.03 22.51 32.58
CA ALA A 215 -2.09 21.40 32.79
C ALA A 215 -0.73 21.99 33.18
N LYS A 216 -0.49 22.08 34.50
CA LYS A 216 0.82 22.46 35.06
C LYS A 216 1.88 21.49 34.55
N CYS A 217 2.94 22.02 33.94
CA CYS A 217 4.18 21.31 33.69
C CYS A 217 4.84 20.95 35.04
N SER A 218 4.67 19.72 35.51
CA SER A 218 5.55 19.18 36.54
C SER A 218 6.87 18.77 35.88
N ARG A 219 7.95 19.52 36.17
CA ARG A 219 9.32 19.01 36.00
C ARG A 219 9.45 17.77 36.89
N GLY A 220 9.48 16.59 36.27
CA GLY A 220 9.58 15.34 36.99
C GLY A 220 9.98 14.23 36.04
N ASN A 221 11.17 13.69 36.25
CA ASN A 221 11.77 12.62 35.46
C ASN A 221 10.97 11.33 35.68
N GLY A 222 9.96 11.07 34.86
CA GLY A 222 9.19 9.83 34.96
C GLY A 222 7.97 9.82 34.04
N TRP A 223 7.94 8.86 33.11
CA TRP A 223 6.76 8.60 32.28
C TRP A 223 5.60 8.07 33.15
N PRO A 224 4.39 8.68 33.11
CA PRO A 224 3.25 8.11 33.79
C PRO A 224 2.81 6.81 33.09
N ARG A 225 2.58 5.76 33.89
CA ARG A 225 2.03 4.49 33.39
C ARG A 225 0.62 4.70 32.85
N ARG A 226 0.32 4.11 31.67
CA ARG A 226 -1.00 4.18 31.03
C ARG A 226 -2.10 3.63 31.94
N PRO A 227 -3.27 4.30 32.08
CA PRO A 227 -4.47 3.68 32.61
C PRO A 227 -4.97 2.59 31.64
N ARG A 228 -5.52 1.49 32.19
CA ARG A 228 -6.19 0.44 31.40
C ARG A 228 -7.44 1.00 30.73
N GLU A 229 -7.51 0.90 29.41
CA GLU A 229 -8.69 1.19 28.60
C GLU A 229 -9.81 0.19 28.94
N SER A 230 -10.88 0.63 29.59
CA SER A 230 -12.13 -0.13 29.69
C SER A 230 -12.94 0.05 28.41
N SER A 231 -13.09 -1.01 27.63
CA SER A 231 -13.87 -1.02 26.38
C SER A 231 -15.35 -0.68 26.64
N PRO A 232 -15.93 0.33 25.95
CA PRO A 232 -17.37 0.55 25.99
C PRO A 232 -18.09 -0.47 25.10
N ARG A 233 -19.11 -1.14 25.65
CA ARG A 233 -20.01 -2.08 24.95
C ARG A 233 -20.79 -1.34 23.84
N LYS A 234 -20.96 -2.00 22.68
CA LYS A 234 -21.80 -1.52 21.56
C LYS A 234 -23.29 -1.45 21.98
N PRO A 235 -24.03 -0.37 21.70
CA PRO A 235 -25.48 -0.41 21.72
C PRO A 235 -26.04 -1.00 20.42
N ALA A 236 -27.20 -1.65 20.56
CA ALA A 236 -27.87 -2.48 19.58
C ALA A 236 -28.47 -1.69 18.39
N CYS A 237 -28.57 -2.39 17.26
CA CYS A 237 -29.17 -1.92 16.02
C CYS A 237 -30.70 -1.80 16.17
N GLY A 238 -31.28 -0.64 15.89
CA GLY A 238 -32.71 -0.37 16.05
C GLY A 238 -33.26 0.65 15.05
N SER A 239 -33.86 0.11 13.98
CA SER A 239 -35.05 0.57 13.23
C SER A 239 -35.13 1.94 12.52
N ARG A 240 -35.26 1.81 11.17
CA ARG A 240 -36.12 2.51 10.17
C ARG A 240 -35.58 3.77 9.42
N PRO A 241 -35.70 3.81 8.08
CA PRO A 241 -35.41 4.99 7.25
C PRO A 241 -36.66 5.89 7.09
N PRO A 242 -36.50 7.21 6.85
CA PRO A 242 -37.63 8.09 6.52
C PRO A 242 -37.96 8.04 5.02
N THR A 243 -39.26 7.88 4.74
CA THR A 243 -39.92 7.95 3.44
C THR A 243 -40.07 9.41 2.98
N TRP A 244 -39.79 9.71 1.71
CA TRP A 244 -40.12 10.99 1.07
C TRP A 244 -41.47 10.90 0.33
N SER A 245 -42.38 11.84 0.59
CA SER A 245 -43.70 11.92 -0.06
C SER A 245 -44.07 13.36 -0.45
N GLY A 246 -43.88 13.67 -1.74
CA GLY A 246 -44.64 14.60 -2.63
C GLY A 246 -44.72 16.11 -2.32
N PRO A 247 -45.37 16.93 -3.19
CA PRO A 247 -45.85 16.65 -4.56
C PRO A 247 -45.46 17.69 -5.64
N CYS A 248 -45.55 17.25 -6.90
CA CYS A 248 -45.50 18.07 -8.12
C CYS A 248 -46.69 19.05 -8.23
N GLY A 249 -46.43 20.25 -8.75
CA GLY A 249 -47.45 21.20 -9.20
C GLY A 249 -46.90 22.02 -10.37
N GLY A 250 -47.53 21.87 -11.54
CA GLY A 250 -47.15 22.57 -12.77
C GLY A 250 -47.76 23.97 -12.88
N ALA A 251 -47.17 24.79 -13.75
CA ALA A 251 -47.83 25.94 -14.36
C ALA A 251 -47.19 26.23 -15.72
N THR A 252 -48.06 26.40 -16.71
CA THR A 252 -47.85 26.64 -18.13
C THR A 252 -47.81 28.14 -18.47
N ARG A 253 -47.13 28.48 -19.60
CA ARG A 253 -47.32 29.58 -20.58
C ARG A 253 -45.95 30.13 -21.01
N SER A 254 -45.47 29.88 -22.24
CA SER A 254 -45.84 30.48 -23.53
C SER A 254 -45.60 31.99 -23.63
N SER A 255 -44.56 32.41 -24.39
CA SER A 255 -44.68 33.36 -25.51
C SER A 255 -43.29 33.83 -26.00
N SER A 256 -42.99 33.52 -27.26
CA SER A 256 -42.37 34.37 -28.30
C SER A 256 -41.27 35.39 -27.94
N SER A 257 -40.12 35.32 -28.62
CA SER A 257 -39.71 36.38 -29.58
C SER A 257 -38.42 36.01 -30.30
N THR A 258 -38.53 35.92 -31.62
CA THR A 258 -37.44 35.95 -32.61
C THR A 258 -37.31 37.39 -33.08
N ALA A 259 -36.09 37.94 -33.13
CA ALA A 259 -35.72 38.93 -34.15
C ALA A 259 -34.20 39.16 -34.19
N ARG A 260 -33.65 38.85 -35.38
CA ARG A 260 -32.51 39.46 -36.12
C ARG A 260 -31.18 39.68 -35.41
#